data_AF-A0A8J6NS17-F1
#
_entry.id   AF-A0A8J6NS17-F1
#
_cell.length_a   1.000
_cell.length_b   1.000
_cell.length_c   1.000
_cell.angle_alpha   90.00
_cell.angle_beta   90.00
_cell.angle_gamma   90.00
#
_symmetry.space_group_name_H-M   'P 1'
#
loop_
_entity.id
_entity.type
_entity.pdbx_description
1 polymer ?
#
loop_
_entity_poly.entity_id
_entity_poly.type
_entity_poly.pdbx_seq_one_letter_code
_entity_poly.pdbx_strand_id
1 'polypeptide(L)'
;MSDKDRIKFAIAKAKSGHELAARDLFLDIVKDDPENKLAWLWLVGLLDDTDDLINACEHILRIDPADERVRLRLTDLHRLRASNREKWAKREIQKVNQLLDLGEQQPALIRLREIVKNNHVSEAAWMLIFAHSPDLDEQIWALTHALALDPKNEQKRESLRRLRYFQKHPFELASSFEERGEIDRAIKLYEQLAVKSKGRKEWDHIYREINRLENLNEENIVHISPVLTTTRLTAGPPLLFLFLVIIQTGYNFQYFTLLMGIELLLVILGSFLLALASTGAENRLWKRLGNAVGRGSSRWRYLLGAIGFTIMGLPFVLIAYEAFARWPTALEYLETTF
;
A
#
# COMPACT_ATOMS: atom_id res chain seq x y z
N MET A 1 -1.31 -29.95 -58.94
CA MET A 1 -2.41 -28.97 -59.12
C MET A 1 -1.79 -27.60 -59.00
N SER A 2 -2.03 -26.66 -59.92
CA SER A 2 -1.42 -25.32 -59.84
C SER A 2 -1.94 -24.58 -58.61
N ASP A 3 -1.18 -23.67 -57.99
CA ASP A 3 -1.63 -22.90 -56.81
C ASP A 3 -2.92 -22.13 -57.09
N LYS A 4 -3.09 -21.65 -58.33
CA LYS A 4 -4.32 -21.01 -58.80
C LYS A 4 -5.53 -21.96 -58.82
N ASP A 5 -5.30 -23.25 -59.07
CA ASP A 5 -6.36 -24.26 -59.08
C ASP A 5 -6.74 -24.65 -57.64
N ARG A 6 -5.75 -24.71 -56.73
CA ARG A 6 -5.98 -24.95 -55.29
C ARG A 6 -6.87 -23.87 -54.68
N ILE A 7 -6.58 -22.60 -54.94
CA ILE A 7 -7.38 -21.46 -54.45
C ILE A 7 -8.81 -21.51 -55.00
N LYS A 8 -8.98 -21.74 -56.32
CA LYS A 8 -10.32 -21.84 -56.92
C LYS A 8 -11.13 -22.98 -56.30
N PHE A 9 -10.50 -24.13 -56.06
CA PHE A 9 -11.12 -25.27 -55.43
C PHE A 9 -11.54 -24.96 -53.98
N ALA A 10 -10.68 -24.31 -53.19
CA ALA A 10 -10.99 -23.86 -51.83
C ALA A 10 -12.17 -22.87 -51.81
N ILE A 11 -12.19 -21.90 -52.73
CA ILE A 11 -13.29 -20.94 -52.88
C ILE A 11 -14.60 -21.65 -53.26
N ALA A 12 -14.56 -22.61 -54.18
CA ALA A 12 -15.74 -23.38 -54.56
C ALA A 12 -16.29 -24.17 -53.36
N LYS A 13 -15.42 -24.77 -52.55
CA LYS A 13 -15.80 -25.46 -51.32
C LYS A 13 -16.43 -24.51 -50.29
N ALA A 14 -15.85 -23.34 -50.06
CA ALA A 14 -16.42 -22.32 -49.17
C ALA A 14 -17.82 -21.90 -49.63
N LYS A 15 -17.98 -21.59 -50.94
CA LYS A 15 -19.27 -21.20 -51.53
C LYS A 15 -20.33 -22.29 -51.48
N SER A 16 -19.93 -23.57 -51.46
CA SER A 16 -20.84 -24.71 -51.32
C SER A 16 -21.25 -25.02 -49.87
N GLY A 17 -20.84 -24.20 -48.89
CA GLY A 17 -21.16 -24.40 -47.47
C GLY A 17 -20.26 -25.44 -46.76
N HIS A 18 -19.21 -25.92 -47.41
CA HIS A 18 -18.22 -26.82 -46.80
C HIS A 18 -17.11 -26.01 -46.12
N GLU A 19 -17.47 -25.24 -45.10
CA GLU A 19 -16.61 -24.24 -44.45
C GLU A 19 -15.36 -24.86 -43.80
N LEU A 20 -15.50 -25.99 -43.09
CA LEU A 20 -14.36 -26.68 -42.47
C LEU A 20 -13.34 -27.17 -43.51
N ALA A 21 -13.81 -27.84 -44.56
CA ALA A 21 -12.95 -28.32 -45.63
C ALA A 21 -12.30 -27.17 -46.42
N ALA A 22 -13.01 -26.04 -46.58
CA ALA A 22 -12.45 -24.85 -47.19
C ALA A 22 -11.38 -24.20 -46.30
N ARG A 23 -11.62 -24.11 -44.98
CA ARG A 23 -10.67 -23.61 -43.98
C ARG A 23 -9.37 -24.40 -44.03
N ASP A 24 -9.43 -25.73 -44.00
CA ASP A 24 -8.24 -26.59 -44.06
C ASP A 24 -7.45 -26.37 -45.35
N LEU A 25 -8.15 -26.27 -46.50
CA LEU A 25 -7.51 -25.98 -47.78
C LEU A 25 -6.84 -24.61 -47.81
N PHE A 26 -7.47 -23.58 -47.25
CA PHE A 26 -6.85 -22.26 -47.17
C PHE A 26 -5.66 -22.23 -46.19
N LEU A 27 -5.72 -22.96 -45.07
CA LEU A 27 -4.60 -23.12 -44.14
C LEU A 27 -3.40 -23.79 -44.83
N ASP A 28 -3.63 -24.85 -45.61
CA ASP A 28 -2.59 -25.49 -46.40
C ASP A 28 -2.00 -24.53 -47.45
N ILE A 29 -2.84 -23.74 -48.12
CA ILE A 29 -2.40 -22.76 -49.12
C ILE A 29 -1.53 -21.67 -48.47
N VAL A 30 -1.92 -21.09 -47.32
CA VAL A 30 -1.12 -20.05 -46.67
C VAL A 30 0.13 -20.60 -46.00
N LYS A 31 0.15 -21.89 -45.65
CA LYS A 31 1.35 -22.57 -45.16
C LYS A 31 2.39 -22.73 -46.27
N ASP A 32 1.95 -23.05 -47.48
CA ASP A 32 2.82 -23.19 -48.66
C ASP A 32 3.21 -21.82 -49.26
N ASP A 33 2.28 -20.86 -49.29
CA ASP A 33 2.46 -19.49 -49.80
C ASP A 33 1.92 -18.45 -48.79
N PRO A 34 2.75 -18.02 -47.82
CA PRO A 34 2.34 -17.05 -46.80
C PRO A 34 2.04 -15.64 -47.33
N GLU A 35 2.43 -15.31 -48.57
CA GLU A 35 2.18 -13.99 -49.17
C GLU A 35 0.86 -13.92 -49.94
N ASN A 36 0.08 -15.01 -49.93
CA ASN A 36 -1.18 -15.08 -50.63
C ASN A 36 -2.30 -14.28 -49.95
N LYS A 37 -2.39 -12.98 -50.24
CA LYS A 37 -3.41 -12.08 -49.67
C LYS A 37 -4.85 -12.62 -49.81
N LEU A 38 -5.17 -13.22 -50.96
CA LEU A 38 -6.53 -13.71 -51.22
C LEU A 38 -6.89 -14.89 -50.32
N ALA A 39 -5.99 -15.85 -50.12
CA ALA A 39 -6.21 -16.97 -49.22
C ALA A 39 -6.42 -16.50 -47.78
N TRP A 40 -5.64 -15.53 -47.31
CA TRP A 40 -5.82 -14.92 -45.99
C TRP A 40 -7.16 -14.19 -45.85
N LEU A 41 -7.60 -13.44 -46.87
CA LEU A 41 -8.91 -12.77 -46.84
C LEU A 41 -10.07 -13.75 -46.71
N TRP A 42 -9.99 -14.91 -47.36
CA TRP A 42 -10.99 -15.97 -47.20
C TRP A 42 -10.92 -16.63 -45.82
N LEU A 43 -9.73 -16.82 -45.25
CA LEU A 43 -9.58 -17.33 -43.88
C LEU A 43 -10.25 -16.42 -42.84
N VAL A 44 -10.14 -15.09 -42.97
CA VAL A 44 -10.82 -14.15 -42.05
C VAL A 44 -12.35 -14.33 -42.04
N GLY A 45 -12.95 -14.83 -43.12
CA GLY A 45 -14.38 -15.12 -43.17
C GLY A 45 -14.78 -16.49 -42.61
N LEU A 46 -13.82 -17.40 -42.42
CA LEU A 46 -14.05 -18.80 -42.04
C LEU A 46 -13.52 -19.15 -40.64
N LEU A 47 -12.83 -18.22 -39.97
CA LEU A 47 -12.28 -18.40 -38.63
C LEU A 47 -13.27 -17.89 -37.57
N ASP A 48 -13.55 -18.72 -36.57
CA ASP A 48 -14.44 -18.38 -35.45
C ASP A 48 -13.69 -17.82 -34.23
N ASP A 49 -12.41 -18.19 -34.07
CA ASP A 49 -11.60 -17.74 -32.95
C ASP A 49 -11.08 -16.32 -33.17
N THR A 50 -11.24 -15.46 -32.15
CA THR A 50 -10.85 -14.04 -32.25
C THR A 50 -9.35 -13.86 -32.39
N ASP A 51 -8.53 -14.72 -31.78
CA ASP A 51 -7.08 -14.62 -31.85
C ASP A 51 -6.58 -15.09 -33.23
N ASP A 52 -7.14 -16.17 -33.79
CA ASP A 52 -6.87 -16.60 -35.16
C ASP A 52 -7.24 -15.52 -36.19
N LEU A 53 -8.39 -14.85 -36.00
CA LEU A 53 -8.83 -13.74 -36.85
C LEU A 53 -7.87 -12.55 -36.79
N ILE A 54 -7.40 -12.17 -35.60
CA ILE A 54 -6.42 -11.11 -35.41
C ILE A 54 -5.14 -11.46 -36.16
N ASN A 55 -4.61 -12.67 -35.97
CA ASN A 55 -3.39 -13.13 -36.64
C ASN A 55 -3.53 -13.09 -38.17
N ALA A 56 -4.66 -13.56 -38.71
CA ALA A 56 -4.92 -13.52 -40.15
C ALA A 56 -5.01 -12.07 -40.68
N CYS A 57 -5.66 -11.16 -39.96
CA CYS A 57 -5.70 -9.73 -40.31
C CYS A 57 -4.31 -9.07 -40.25
N GLU A 58 -3.48 -9.38 -39.25
CA GLU A 58 -2.11 -8.89 -39.14
C GLU A 58 -1.24 -9.37 -40.32
N HIS A 59 -1.39 -10.63 -40.73
CA HIS A 59 -0.71 -11.17 -41.92
C HIS A 59 -1.13 -10.44 -43.20
N ILE A 60 -2.42 -10.15 -43.39
CA ILE A 60 -2.90 -9.38 -44.56
C ILE A 60 -2.28 -7.98 -44.57
N LEU A 61 -2.26 -7.29 -43.43
CA LEU A 61 -1.67 -5.95 -43.33
C LEU A 61 -0.14 -5.96 -43.51
N ARG A 62 0.53 -7.10 -43.25
CA ARG A 62 1.95 -7.27 -43.59
C ARG A 62 2.17 -7.30 -45.10
N ILE A 63 1.26 -7.94 -45.84
CA ILE A 63 1.31 -8.05 -47.31
C ILE A 63 0.87 -6.74 -47.98
N ASP A 64 -0.23 -6.15 -47.50
CA ASP A 64 -0.79 -4.89 -48.00
C ASP A 64 -1.17 -3.96 -46.83
N PRO A 65 -0.24 -3.09 -46.40
CA PRO A 65 -0.49 -2.15 -45.30
C PRO A 65 -1.58 -1.11 -45.58
N ALA A 66 -1.95 -0.90 -46.85
CA ALA A 66 -2.91 0.13 -47.27
C ALA A 66 -4.37 -0.35 -47.22
N ASP A 67 -4.62 -1.61 -46.86
CA ASP A 67 -5.98 -2.16 -46.79
C ASP A 67 -6.75 -1.63 -45.57
N GLU A 68 -7.46 -0.51 -45.78
CA GLU A 68 -8.23 0.17 -44.74
C GLU A 68 -9.34 -0.72 -44.15
N ARG A 69 -9.92 -1.63 -44.93
CA ARG A 69 -10.99 -2.52 -44.45
C ARG A 69 -10.47 -3.50 -43.41
N VAL A 70 -9.29 -4.07 -43.66
CA VAL A 70 -8.65 -5.02 -42.73
C VAL A 70 -8.17 -4.30 -41.48
N ARG A 71 -7.66 -3.08 -41.60
CA ARG A 71 -7.25 -2.25 -40.45
C ARG A 71 -8.42 -1.93 -39.53
N LEU A 72 -9.56 -1.55 -40.10
CA LEU A 72 -10.77 -1.26 -39.33
C LEU A 72 -11.29 -2.52 -38.64
N ARG A 73 -11.32 -3.65 -39.35
CA ARG A 73 -11.69 -4.97 -38.77
C ARG A 73 -10.76 -5.39 -37.64
N LEU A 74 -9.44 -5.23 -37.80
CA LEU A 74 -8.45 -5.55 -36.77
C LEU A 74 -8.66 -4.71 -35.50
N THR A 75 -8.96 -3.42 -35.67
CA THR A 75 -9.26 -2.51 -34.56
C THR A 75 -10.50 -2.97 -33.78
N ASP A 76 -11.56 -3.38 -34.48
CA ASP A 76 -12.78 -3.91 -33.86
C ASP A 76 -12.53 -5.24 -33.14
N LEU A 77 -11.73 -6.15 -33.73
CA LEU A 77 -11.35 -7.41 -33.10
C LEU A 77 -10.54 -7.19 -31.83
N HIS A 78 -9.60 -6.23 -31.82
CA HIS A 78 -8.88 -5.87 -30.60
C HIS A 78 -9.80 -5.32 -29.51
N ARG A 79 -10.78 -4.46 -29.86
CA ARG A 79 -11.80 -3.98 -28.90
C ARG A 79 -12.65 -5.13 -28.35
N LEU A 80 -13.07 -6.05 -29.21
CA LEU A 80 -13.84 -7.23 -28.80
C LEU A 80 -13.02 -8.13 -27.85
N ARG A 81 -11.76 -8.40 -28.19
CA ARG A 81 -10.82 -9.16 -27.35
C ARG A 81 -10.65 -8.51 -25.98
N ALA A 82 -10.45 -7.19 -25.93
CA ALA A 82 -10.33 -6.45 -24.68
C ALA A 82 -11.61 -6.55 -23.82
N SER A 83 -12.79 -6.34 -24.43
CA SER A 83 -14.08 -6.46 -23.74
C SER A 83 -14.33 -7.87 -23.20
N ASN A 84 -14.00 -8.91 -23.98
CA ASN A 84 -14.15 -10.31 -23.56
C ASN A 84 -13.21 -10.65 -22.38
N ARG A 85 -11.96 -10.18 -22.43
CA ARG A 85 -11.00 -10.33 -21.32
C ARG A 85 -11.45 -9.62 -20.05
N GLU A 86 -12.02 -8.43 -20.18
CA GLU A 86 -12.57 -7.68 -19.06
C GLU A 86 -13.77 -8.41 -18.43
N LYS A 87 -14.73 -8.88 -19.24
CA LYS A 87 -15.88 -9.67 -18.77
C LYS A 87 -15.46 -10.97 -18.10
N TRP A 88 -14.47 -11.66 -18.66
CA TRP A 88 -13.89 -12.86 -18.05
C TRP A 88 -13.24 -12.54 -16.70
N ALA A 89 -12.34 -11.55 -16.65
CA ALA A 89 -11.66 -11.17 -15.42
C ALA A 89 -12.65 -10.74 -14.33
N LYS A 90 -13.70 -10.00 -14.68
CA LYS A 90 -14.75 -9.61 -13.74
C LYS A 90 -15.47 -10.82 -13.12
N ARG A 91 -15.80 -11.83 -13.93
CA ARG A 91 -16.42 -13.08 -13.45
C ARG A 91 -15.49 -13.87 -12.54
N GLU A 92 -14.21 -13.97 -12.90
CA GLU A 92 -13.24 -14.70 -12.08
C GLU A 92 -12.95 -13.97 -10.77
N ILE A 93 -12.79 -12.65 -10.78
CA ILE A 93 -12.65 -11.83 -9.57
C ILE A 93 -13.86 -12.03 -8.63
N GLN A 94 -15.08 -12.15 -9.17
CA GLN A 94 -16.25 -12.41 -8.34
C GLN A 94 -16.13 -13.76 -7.60
N LYS A 95 -15.62 -14.81 -8.26
CA LYS A 95 -15.35 -16.10 -7.60
C LYS A 95 -14.23 -15.98 -6.55
N VAL A 96 -13.20 -15.18 -6.83
CA VAL A 96 -12.13 -14.91 -5.85
C VAL A 96 -12.72 -14.23 -4.61
N ASN A 97 -13.59 -13.24 -4.78
CA ASN A 97 -14.22 -12.58 -3.64
C ASN A 97 -15.04 -13.56 -2.79
N GLN A 98 -15.74 -14.51 -3.41
CA GLN A 98 -16.43 -15.57 -2.68
C GLN A 98 -15.47 -16.44 -1.86
N LEU A 99 -14.30 -16.79 -2.39
CA LEU A 99 -13.26 -17.53 -1.64
C LEU A 99 -12.71 -16.70 -0.46
N LEU A 100 -12.52 -15.40 -0.67
CA LEU A 100 -12.05 -14.49 0.38
C LEU A 100 -13.09 -14.32 1.49
N ASP A 101 -14.38 -14.26 1.15
CA ASP A 101 -15.49 -14.20 2.11
C ASP A 101 -15.57 -15.48 2.98
N LEU A 102 -15.15 -16.62 2.43
CA LEU A 102 -15.01 -17.89 3.16
C LEU A 102 -13.72 -17.98 3.99
N GLY A 103 -12.83 -16.98 3.91
CA GLY A 103 -11.53 -16.98 4.58
C GLY A 103 -10.45 -17.80 3.86
N GLU A 104 -10.72 -18.32 2.66
CA GLU A 104 -9.79 -19.14 1.88
C GLU A 104 -8.76 -18.29 1.10
N GLN A 105 -7.84 -17.67 1.84
CA GLN A 105 -6.85 -16.74 1.26
C GLN A 105 -5.91 -17.38 0.25
N GLN A 106 -5.39 -18.59 0.52
CA GLN A 106 -4.42 -19.24 -0.37
C GLN A 106 -5.03 -19.66 -1.72
N PRO A 107 -6.19 -20.36 -1.78
CA PRO A 107 -6.87 -20.63 -3.05
C PRO A 107 -7.21 -19.36 -3.84
N ALA A 108 -7.67 -18.31 -3.15
CA ALA A 108 -7.96 -17.01 -3.75
C ALA A 108 -6.72 -16.41 -4.43
N LEU A 109 -5.56 -16.41 -3.76
CA LEU A 109 -4.30 -15.91 -4.33
C LEU A 109 -3.83 -16.72 -5.54
N ILE A 110 -3.97 -18.05 -5.52
CA ILE A 110 -3.63 -18.89 -6.68
C ILE A 110 -4.48 -18.51 -7.89
N ARG A 111 -5.79 -18.32 -7.70
CA ARG A 111 -6.69 -17.86 -8.76
C ARG A 111 -6.37 -16.45 -9.24
N LEU A 112 -6.03 -15.53 -8.34
CA LEU A 112 -5.61 -14.18 -8.72
C LEU A 112 -4.35 -14.18 -9.58
N ARG A 113 -3.36 -15.02 -9.26
CA ARG A 113 -2.14 -15.18 -10.08
C ARG A 113 -2.47 -15.71 -11.47
N GLU A 114 -3.41 -16.64 -11.59
CA GLU A 114 -3.91 -17.14 -12.88
C GLU A 114 -4.61 -16.03 -13.69
N ILE A 115 -5.47 -15.23 -13.04
CA ILE A 115 -6.15 -14.09 -13.66
C ILE A 115 -5.13 -13.09 -14.21
N VAL A 116 -4.16 -12.72 -13.39
CA VAL A 116 -3.12 -11.76 -13.76
C VAL A 116 -2.21 -12.30 -14.85
N LYS A 117 -1.91 -13.61 -14.86
CA LYS A 117 -1.13 -14.26 -15.92
C LYS A 117 -1.85 -14.20 -17.28
N ASN A 118 -3.18 -14.37 -17.29
CA ASN A 118 -3.99 -14.36 -18.51
C ASN A 118 -4.44 -12.95 -18.93
N ASN A 119 -4.55 -12.02 -17.98
CA ASN A 119 -4.96 -10.63 -18.20
C ASN A 119 -4.16 -9.66 -17.31
N HIS A 120 -3.03 -9.19 -17.85
CA HIS A 120 -2.16 -8.22 -17.17
C HIS A 120 -2.80 -6.83 -16.95
N VAL A 121 -3.93 -6.53 -17.59
CA VAL A 121 -4.57 -5.20 -17.59
C VAL A 121 -5.56 -5.05 -16.42
N SER A 122 -5.87 -6.13 -15.69
CA SER A 122 -6.85 -6.06 -14.61
C SER A 122 -6.28 -5.43 -13.34
N GLU A 123 -6.45 -4.12 -13.18
CA GLU A 123 -6.03 -3.38 -11.98
C GLU A 123 -6.64 -3.96 -10.69
N ALA A 124 -7.92 -4.35 -10.73
CA ALA A 124 -8.61 -4.92 -9.58
C ALA A 124 -7.93 -6.22 -9.10
N ALA A 125 -7.51 -7.10 -10.01
CA ALA A 125 -6.80 -8.33 -9.63
C ALA A 125 -5.46 -8.02 -8.97
N TRP A 126 -4.70 -7.06 -9.50
CA TRP A 126 -3.45 -6.60 -8.90
C TRP A 126 -3.64 -6.03 -7.50
N MET A 127 -4.69 -5.21 -7.29
CA MET A 127 -5.00 -4.65 -5.98
C MET A 127 -5.41 -5.71 -4.96
N LEU A 128 -6.11 -6.76 -5.38
CA LEU A 128 -6.45 -7.89 -4.52
C LEU A 128 -5.21 -8.71 -4.11
N ILE A 129 -4.27 -8.92 -5.03
CA ILE A 129 -2.97 -9.55 -4.69
C ILE A 129 -2.23 -8.69 -3.66
N PHE A 130 -2.13 -7.38 -3.88
CA PHE A 130 -1.49 -6.46 -2.94
C PHE A 130 -2.16 -6.50 -1.55
N ALA A 131 -3.49 -6.57 -1.48
CA ALA A 131 -4.21 -6.56 -0.21
C ALA A 131 -4.09 -7.86 0.60
N HIS A 132 -4.02 -9.01 -0.09
CA HIS A 132 -4.12 -10.32 0.57
C HIS A 132 -2.82 -11.15 0.53
N SER A 133 -1.82 -10.77 -0.28
CA SER A 133 -0.56 -11.50 -0.31
C SER A 133 0.20 -11.33 1.01
N PRO A 134 0.69 -12.42 1.63
CA PRO A 134 1.58 -12.34 2.79
C PRO A 134 3.03 -12.00 2.39
N ASP A 135 3.38 -12.10 1.11
CA ASP A 135 4.73 -11.88 0.62
C ASP A 135 4.93 -10.41 0.19
N LEU A 136 5.91 -9.76 0.80
CA LEU A 136 6.26 -8.37 0.54
C LEU A 136 6.70 -8.16 -0.92
N ASP A 137 7.43 -9.12 -1.50
CA ASP A 137 7.92 -9.02 -2.87
C ASP A 137 6.76 -9.08 -3.86
N GLU A 138 5.81 -9.99 -3.62
CA GLU A 138 4.57 -10.08 -4.40
C GLU A 138 3.70 -8.82 -4.26
N GLN A 139 3.59 -8.23 -3.06
CA GLN A 139 2.89 -6.95 -2.86
C GLN A 139 3.54 -5.81 -3.65
N ILE A 140 4.88 -5.70 -3.63
CA ILE A 140 5.64 -4.70 -4.40
C ILE A 140 5.42 -4.90 -5.89
N TRP A 141 5.49 -6.15 -6.35
CA TRP A 141 5.29 -6.52 -7.74
C TRP A 141 3.88 -6.13 -8.21
N ALA A 142 2.85 -6.51 -7.45
CA ALA A 142 1.46 -6.22 -7.77
C ALA A 142 1.16 -4.71 -7.82
N LEU A 143 1.65 -3.96 -6.83
CA LEU A 143 1.44 -2.52 -6.77
C LEU A 143 2.22 -1.77 -7.86
N THR A 144 3.38 -2.27 -8.27
CA THR A 144 4.14 -1.73 -9.41
C THR A 144 3.35 -1.87 -10.70
N HIS A 145 2.68 -3.01 -10.92
CA HIS A 145 1.83 -3.22 -12.11
C HIS A 145 0.54 -2.39 -12.05
N ALA A 146 -0.11 -2.30 -10.89
CA ALA A 146 -1.27 -1.43 -10.71
C ALA A 146 -0.95 0.05 -10.97
N LEU A 147 0.26 0.50 -10.64
CA LEU A 147 0.76 1.85 -10.97
C LEU A 147 1.11 2.04 -12.44
N ALA A 148 1.48 0.98 -13.17
CA ALA A 148 1.67 1.06 -14.61
C ALA A 148 0.34 1.33 -15.34
N LEU A 149 -0.77 0.83 -14.79
CA LEU A 149 -2.13 1.04 -15.31
C LEU A 149 -2.69 2.43 -14.94
N ASP A 150 -2.44 2.89 -13.72
CA ASP A 150 -2.82 4.24 -13.26
C ASP A 150 -1.62 4.98 -12.66
N PRO A 151 -0.80 5.63 -13.51
CA PRO A 151 0.41 6.31 -13.06
C PRO A 151 0.13 7.47 -12.12
N LYS A 152 -1.05 8.11 -12.17
CA LYS A 152 -1.34 9.37 -11.45
C LYS A 152 -1.71 9.17 -9.99
N ASN A 153 -1.93 7.93 -9.56
CA ASN A 153 -2.35 7.65 -8.19
C ASN A 153 -1.25 7.86 -7.15
N GLU A 154 -1.28 9.00 -6.45
CA GLU A 154 -0.28 9.33 -5.43
C GLU A 154 -0.27 8.34 -4.26
N GLN A 155 -1.44 7.82 -3.85
CA GLN A 155 -1.55 6.89 -2.72
C GLN A 155 -0.84 5.56 -3.01
N LYS A 156 -1.02 5.01 -4.23
CA LYS A 156 -0.31 3.81 -4.66
C LYS A 156 1.21 4.05 -4.73
N ARG A 157 1.64 5.22 -5.22
CA ARG A 157 3.08 5.57 -5.27
C ARG A 157 3.69 5.66 -3.87
N GLU A 158 2.99 6.28 -2.93
CA GLU A 158 3.45 6.36 -1.53
C GLU A 158 3.54 4.97 -0.91
N SER A 159 2.52 4.13 -1.10
CA SER A 159 2.49 2.75 -0.62
C SER A 159 3.64 1.93 -1.21
N LEU A 160 3.93 2.07 -2.51
CA LEU A 160 5.06 1.40 -3.15
C LEU A 160 6.41 1.85 -2.60
N ARG A 161 6.60 3.15 -2.37
CA ARG A 161 7.83 3.68 -1.75
C ARG A 161 8.03 3.10 -0.36
N ARG A 162 6.95 2.98 0.42
CA ARG A 162 6.99 2.39 1.77
C ARG A 162 7.32 0.91 1.74
N LEU A 163 6.69 0.12 0.87
CA LEU A 163 7.02 -1.31 0.76
C LEU A 163 8.47 -1.54 0.31
N ARG A 164 8.95 -0.77 -0.69
CA ARG A 164 10.36 -0.84 -1.12
C ARG A 164 11.34 -0.43 -0.03
N TYR A 165 10.94 0.48 0.85
CA TYR A 165 11.72 0.82 2.02
C TYR A 165 11.81 -0.39 2.97
N PHE A 166 10.67 -1.01 3.29
CA PHE A 166 10.64 -2.21 4.16
C PHE A 166 11.37 -3.40 3.57
N GLN A 167 11.37 -3.56 2.25
CA GLN A 167 12.16 -4.59 1.57
C GLN A 167 13.67 -4.42 1.83
N LYS A 168 14.13 -3.17 1.91
CA LYS A 168 15.53 -2.83 2.24
C LYS A 168 15.82 -2.83 3.74
N HIS A 169 14.80 -2.60 4.56
CA HIS A 169 14.90 -2.44 6.01
C HIS A 169 13.90 -3.38 6.73
N PRO A 170 14.12 -4.71 6.68
CA PRO A 170 13.14 -5.67 7.15
C PRO A 170 12.96 -5.66 8.68
N PHE A 171 13.97 -5.26 9.44
CA PHE A 171 13.84 -5.01 10.88
C PHE A 171 12.79 -3.94 11.19
N GLU A 172 12.73 -2.86 10.40
CA GLU A 172 11.73 -1.83 10.59
C GLU A 172 10.32 -2.31 10.27
N LEU A 173 10.18 -3.24 9.32
CA LEU A 173 8.91 -3.90 9.03
C LEU A 173 8.46 -4.74 10.24
N ALA A 174 9.37 -5.51 10.85
CA ALA A 174 9.08 -6.29 12.04
C ALA A 174 8.62 -5.40 13.20
N SER A 175 9.35 -4.31 13.49
CA SER A 175 8.93 -3.33 14.49
C SER A 175 7.57 -2.69 14.16
N SER A 176 7.17 -2.61 12.87
CA SER A 176 5.84 -2.12 12.47
C SER A 176 4.72 -3.10 12.78
N PHE A 177 5.00 -4.39 12.79
CA PHE A 177 4.04 -5.40 13.22
C PHE A 177 3.90 -5.35 14.75
N GLU A 178 5.01 -5.19 15.48
CA GLU A 178 4.98 -5.00 16.93
C GLU A 178 4.13 -3.80 17.37
N GLU A 179 4.34 -2.63 16.75
CA GLU A 179 3.59 -1.40 17.05
C GLU A 179 2.08 -1.49 16.74
N ARG A 180 1.68 -2.47 15.91
CA ARG A 180 0.27 -2.76 15.59
C ARG A 180 -0.31 -3.84 16.49
N GLY A 181 0.50 -4.47 17.34
CA GLY A 181 0.11 -5.64 18.13
C GLY A 181 0.01 -6.93 17.31
N GLU A 182 0.53 -6.94 16.08
CA GLU A 182 0.57 -8.14 15.22
C GLU A 182 1.80 -9.00 15.59
N ILE A 183 1.88 -9.41 16.86
CA ILE A 183 3.08 -10.05 17.46
C ILE A 183 3.50 -11.32 16.70
N ASP A 184 2.54 -12.18 16.34
CA ASP A 184 2.84 -13.41 15.59
C ASP A 184 3.49 -13.15 14.23
N ARG A 185 3.09 -12.07 13.55
CA ARG A 185 3.67 -11.68 12.26
C ARG A 185 5.07 -11.09 12.44
N ALA A 186 5.28 -10.33 13.51
CA ALA A 186 6.59 -9.82 13.87
C ALA A 186 7.57 -10.98 14.14
N ILE A 187 7.17 -11.95 14.97
CA ILE A 187 7.97 -13.15 15.29
C ILE A 187 8.34 -13.90 14.01
N LYS A 188 7.36 -14.25 13.16
CA LYS A 188 7.63 -14.95 11.89
C LYS A 188 8.61 -14.19 10.99
N LEU A 189 8.53 -12.87 10.95
CA LEU A 189 9.46 -12.06 10.16
C LEU A 189 10.86 -12.07 10.77
N TYR A 190 10.99 -11.99 12.09
CA TYR A 190 12.28 -12.13 12.77
C TYR A 190 12.89 -13.51 12.56
N GLU A 191 12.11 -14.59 12.61
CA GLU A 191 12.59 -15.94 12.30
C GLU A 191 13.18 -16.03 10.88
N GLN A 192 12.47 -15.47 9.89
CA GLN A 192 12.96 -15.39 8.52
C GLN A 192 14.27 -14.57 8.41
N LEU A 193 14.41 -13.51 9.21
CA LEU A 193 15.64 -12.72 9.28
C LEU A 193 16.77 -13.48 9.97
N ALA A 194 16.48 -14.26 11.01
CA ALA A 194 17.45 -15.09 11.71
C ALA A 194 18.11 -16.09 10.74
N VAL A 195 17.30 -16.74 9.87
CA VAL A 195 17.79 -17.66 8.83
C VAL A 195 18.70 -16.96 7.81
N LYS A 196 18.43 -15.68 7.50
CA LYS A 196 19.23 -14.89 6.54
C LYS A 196 20.44 -14.18 7.15
N SER A 197 20.52 -14.11 8.47
CA SER A 197 21.58 -13.39 9.18
C SER A 197 22.95 -14.00 8.91
N LYS A 198 23.96 -13.16 8.67
CA LYS A 198 25.32 -13.62 8.32
C LYS A 198 26.28 -13.64 9.51
N GLY A 199 25.92 -13.02 10.62
CA GLY A 199 26.81 -12.80 11.75
C GLY A 199 26.17 -13.12 13.10
N ARG A 200 26.97 -13.66 14.01
CA ARG A 200 26.55 -14.03 15.37
C ARG A 200 25.90 -12.88 16.14
N LYS A 201 26.46 -11.67 16.06
CA LYS A 201 25.92 -10.48 16.76
C LYS A 201 24.51 -10.11 16.28
N GLU A 202 24.26 -10.23 14.98
CA GLU A 202 22.95 -9.94 14.38
C GLU A 202 21.94 -11.01 14.76
N TRP A 203 22.34 -12.28 14.67
CA TRP A 203 21.54 -13.42 15.12
C TRP A 203 21.18 -13.32 16.61
N ASP A 204 22.15 -13.03 17.50
CA ASP A 204 21.93 -12.86 18.94
C ASP A 204 21.00 -11.67 19.25
N HIS A 205 20.98 -10.64 18.39
CA HIS A 205 20.01 -9.55 18.51
C HIS A 205 18.61 -9.99 18.11
N ILE A 206 18.46 -10.64 16.94
CA ILE A 206 17.17 -11.14 16.45
C ILE A 206 16.57 -12.13 17.44
N TYR A 207 17.36 -13.07 17.94
CA TYR A 207 16.91 -14.10 18.88
C TYR A 207 16.40 -13.49 20.20
N ARG A 208 17.07 -12.45 20.71
CA ARG A 208 16.58 -11.71 21.89
C ARG A 208 15.25 -11.01 21.63
N GLU A 209 15.04 -10.45 20.44
CA GLU A 209 13.77 -9.84 20.07
C GLU A 209 12.66 -10.89 19.93
N ILE A 210 12.94 -12.05 19.34
CA ILE A 210 11.97 -13.17 19.27
C ILE A 210 11.54 -13.58 20.67
N ASN A 211 12.49 -13.91 21.56
CA ASN A 211 12.17 -14.33 22.92
C ASN A 211 11.42 -13.25 23.70
N ARG A 212 11.76 -11.95 23.50
CA ARG A 212 11.02 -10.84 24.10
C ARG A 212 9.57 -10.84 23.64
N LEU A 213 9.32 -11.01 22.35
CA LEU A 213 7.97 -11.01 21.79
C LEU A 213 7.16 -12.24 22.17
N GLU A 214 7.79 -13.41 22.24
CA GLU A 214 7.17 -14.64 22.73
C GLU A 214 6.73 -14.47 24.19
N ASN A 215 7.60 -13.95 25.07
CA ASN A 215 7.24 -13.65 26.45
C ASN A 215 6.07 -12.66 26.54
N LEU A 216 6.07 -11.59 25.73
CA LEU A 216 4.95 -10.64 25.69
C LEU A 216 3.64 -11.30 25.25
N ASN A 217 3.71 -12.28 24.34
CA ASN A 217 2.57 -13.04 23.85
C ASN A 217 2.04 -14.00 24.93
N GLU A 218 2.93 -14.70 25.62
CA GLU A 218 2.60 -15.61 26.74
C GLU A 218 1.95 -14.86 27.91
N GLU A 219 2.47 -13.68 28.24
CA GLU A 219 1.93 -12.83 29.32
C GLU A 219 0.58 -12.18 28.96
N ASN A 220 0.09 -12.35 27.72
CA ASN A 220 -1.15 -11.73 27.21
C ASN A 220 -1.19 -10.21 27.50
N ILE A 221 -0.04 -9.53 27.38
CA ILE A 221 0.03 -8.10 27.65
C ILE A 221 -0.84 -7.38 26.61
N VAL A 222 -1.87 -6.69 27.10
CA VAL A 222 -2.79 -5.92 26.26
C VAL A 222 -1.99 -4.88 25.49
N HIS A 223 -1.95 -5.04 24.17
CA HIS A 223 -1.29 -4.07 23.29
C HIS A 223 -1.99 -2.71 23.40
N ILE A 224 -1.29 -1.73 23.96
CA ILE A 224 -1.78 -0.35 24.03
C ILE A 224 -1.49 0.32 22.69
N SER A 225 -2.54 0.72 21.98
CA SER A 225 -2.37 1.41 20.70
C SER A 225 -1.47 2.64 20.86
N PRO A 226 -0.55 2.91 19.91
CA PRO A 226 0.33 4.07 20.03
C PRO A 226 -0.42 5.40 20.09
N VAL A 227 -1.64 5.45 19.53
CA VAL A 227 -2.55 6.60 19.65
C VAL A 227 -2.93 6.81 21.11
N LEU A 228 -3.37 5.77 21.83
CA LEU A 228 -3.74 5.88 23.24
C LEU A 228 -2.54 6.29 24.10
N THR A 229 -1.36 5.74 23.83
CA THR A 229 -0.11 6.14 24.50
C THR A 229 0.20 7.61 24.26
N THR A 230 0.10 8.09 23.01
CA THR A 230 0.34 9.50 22.67
C THR A 230 -0.68 10.41 23.37
N THR A 231 -1.97 10.05 23.37
CA THR A 231 -3.02 10.81 24.05
C THR A 231 -2.78 10.87 25.55
N ARG A 232 -2.45 9.75 26.19
CA ARG A 232 -2.16 9.69 27.63
C ARG A 232 -0.95 10.56 28.01
N LEU A 233 0.13 10.47 27.24
CA LEU A 233 1.35 11.28 27.47
C LEU A 233 1.11 12.77 27.20
N THR A 234 0.23 13.10 26.25
CA THR A 234 -0.13 14.49 25.95
C THR A 234 -1.01 15.09 27.05
N ALA A 235 -1.92 14.32 27.66
CA ALA A 235 -2.88 14.83 28.63
C ALA A 235 -2.30 15.11 30.03
N GLY A 236 -1.26 14.37 30.43
CA GLY A 236 -0.68 14.46 31.78
C GLY A 236 -0.17 15.85 32.16
N PRO A 237 0.81 16.43 31.43
CA PRO A 237 1.38 17.73 31.79
C PRO A 237 0.36 18.89 31.76
N PRO A 238 -0.55 19.01 30.78
CA PRO A 238 -1.61 20.02 30.82
C PRO A 238 -2.54 19.90 32.01
N LEU A 239 -2.92 18.68 32.41
CA LEU A 239 -3.74 18.47 33.61
C LEU A 239 -3.00 18.93 34.86
N LEU A 240 -1.72 18.57 35.00
CA LEU A 240 -0.87 19.02 36.10
C LEU A 240 -0.79 20.55 36.14
N PHE A 241 -0.52 21.17 34.99
CA PHE A 241 -0.44 22.63 34.86
C PHE A 241 -1.78 23.31 35.24
N LEU A 242 -2.90 22.77 34.77
CA LEU A 242 -4.23 23.25 35.12
C LEU A 242 -4.47 23.20 36.64
N PHE A 243 -4.09 22.12 37.31
CA PHE A 243 -4.19 22.03 38.76
C PHE A 243 -3.31 23.07 39.47
N LEU A 244 -2.09 23.32 38.98
CA LEU A 244 -1.22 24.37 39.53
C LEU A 244 -1.85 25.76 39.40
N VAL A 245 -2.43 26.08 38.24
CA VAL A 245 -3.13 27.35 38.02
C VAL A 245 -4.35 27.49 38.95
N ILE A 246 -5.14 26.44 39.11
CA ILE A 246 -6.30 26.44 40.04
C ILE A 246 -5.84 26.70 41.48
N ILE A 247 -4.74 26.08 41.92
CA ILE A 247 -4.17 26.29 43.26
C ILE A 247 -3.67 27.73 43.40
N GLN A 248 -2.92 28.25 42.42
CA GLN A 248 -2.38 29.61 42.46
C GLN A 248 -3.44 30.72 42.41
N THR A 249 -4.58 30.46 41.79
CA THR A 249 -5.71 31.40 41.74
C THR A 249 -6.62 31.30 42.96
N GLY A 250 -6.36 30.35 43.88
CA GLY A 250 -7.17 30.16 45.07
C GLY A 250 -8.63 29.81 44.74
N TYR A 251 -8.88 29.10 43.64
CA TYR A 251 -10.21 28.79 43.11
C TYR A 251 -11.05 30.01 42.68
N ASN A 252 -10.50 31.23 42.69
CA ASN A 252 -11.19 32.41 42.19
C ASN A 252 -10.82 32.66 40.72
N PHE A 253 -11.71 32.25 39.82
CA PHE A 253 -11.55 32.37 38.37
C PHE A 253 -11.43 33.81 37.86
N GLN A 254 -11.74 34.82 38.67
CA GLN A 254 -11.52 36.22 38.28
C GLN A 254 -10.02 36.55 38.13
N TYR A 255 -9.14 35.81 38.81
CA TYR A 255 -7.69 35.95 38.67
C TYR A 255 -7.10 35.17 37.49
N PHE A 256 -7.94 34.45 36.74
CA PHE A 256 -7.48 33.74 35.55
C PHE A 256 -7.19 34.74 34.43
N THR A 257 -5.91 34.92 34.12
CA THR A 257 -5.48 35.87 33.07
C THR A 257 -5.47 35.20 31.70
N LEU A 258 -5.59 36.02 30.63
CA LEU A 258 -5.41 35.53 29.25
C LEU A 258 -4.04 34.86 29.07
N LEU A 259 -3.01 35.34 29.78
CA LEU A 259 -1.66 34.79 29.75
C LEU A 259 -1.63 33.33 30.23
N MET A 260 -2.30 33.02 31.34
CA MET A 260 -2.42 31.63 31.84
C MET A 260 -3.11 30.72 30.83
N GLY A 261 -4.08 31.24 30.08
CA GLY A 261 -4.72 30.53 28.97
C GLY A 261 -3.74 30.20 27.84
N ILE A 262 -2.91 31.17 27.44
CA ILE A 262 -1.86 30.97 26.43
C ILE A 262 -0.81 29.96 26.91
N GLU A 263 -0.39 30.07 28.17
CA GLU A 263 0.54 29.14 28.80
C GLU A 263 0.02 27.70 28.81
N LEU A 264 -1.25 27.50 29.15
CA LEU A 264 -1.88 26.18 29.06
C LEU A 264 -1.85 25.62 27.63
N LEU A 265 -2.12 26.45 26.63
CA LEU A 265 -2.01 26.04 25.22
C LEU A 265 -0.58 25.67 24.83
N LEU A 266 0.43 26.38 25.35
CA LEU A 266 1.84 26.03 25.15
C LEU A 266 2.18 24.69 25.82
N VAL A 267 1.68 24.42 27.03
CA VAL A 267 1.87 23.11 27.69
C VAL A 267 1.21 21.99 26.88
N ILE A 268 0.00 22.20 26.35
CA ILE A 268 -0.68 21.22 25.47
C ILE A 268 0.15 20.97 24.21
N LEU A 269 0.63 22.02 23.55
CA LEU A 269 1.44 21.89 22.34
C LEU A 269 2.77 21.18 22.64
N GLY A 270 3.48 21.60 23.68
CA GLY A 270 4.77 21.04 24.06
C GLY A 270 4.68 19.57 24.48
N SER A 271 3.66 19.21 25.27
CA SER A 271 3.38 17.82 25.66
C SER A 271 3.02 16.95 24.46
N PHE A 272 2.23 17.46 23.50
CA PHE A 272 1.94 16.75 22.26
C PHE A 272 3.20 16.48 21.43
N LEU A 273 4.07 17.49 21.27
CA LEU A 273 5.33 17.34 20.53
C LEU A 273 6.27 16.34 21.20
N LEU A 274 6.37 16.37 22.53
CA LEU A 274 7.16 15.43 23.30
C LEU A 274 6.59 14.00 23.24
N ALA A 275 5.27 13.86 23.32
CA ALA A 275 4.58 12.59 23.14
C ALA A 275 4.81 12.04 21.73
N LEU A 276 4.71 12.87 20.70
CA LEU A 276 4.96 12.49 19.30
C LEU A 276 6.42 12.12 19.02
N ALA A 277 7.38 12.74 19.72
CA ALA A 277 8.79 12.38 19.63
C ALA A 277 9.08 11.03 20.30
N SER A 278 8.42 10.75 21.43
CA SER A 278 8.62 9.52 22.20
C SER A 278 7.91 8.31 21.58
N THR A 279 6.72 8.49 21.00
CA THR A 279 6.03 7.40 20.30
C THR A 279 6.62 7.20 18.90
N GLY A 280 7.13 5.98 18.62
CA GLY A 280 7.67 5.62 17.30
C GLY A 280 6.63 5.45 16.21
N ALA A 281 5.38 5.78 16.53
CA ALA A 281 4.21 5.51 15.71
C ALA A 281 4.22 6.27 14.39
N GLU A 282 3.61 5.66 13.39
CA GLU A 282 3.40 6.28 12.10
C GLU A 282 2.49 7.49 12.23
N ASN A 283 3.03 8.69 11.94
CA ASN A 283 2.26 9.92 11.96
C ASN A 283 2.35 10.64 10.60
N ARG A 284 1.24 11.29 10.20
CA ARG A 284 1.18 12.13 9.00
C ARG A 284 2.23 13.26 9.03
N LEU A 285 2.57 13.78 10.21
CA LEU A 285 3.62 14.79 10.37
C LEU A 285 5.00 14.27 9.96
N TRP A 286 5.33 13.06 10.40
CA TRP A 286 6.59 12.41 10.04
C TRP A 286 6.69 12.06 8.55
N LYS A 287 5.56 11.72 7.92
CA LYS A 287 5.51 11.52 6.46
C LYS A 287 5.86 12.80 5.71
N ARG A 288 5.36 13.96 6.15
CA ARG A 288 5.70 15.26 5.56
C ARG A 288 7.15 15.67 5.80
N LEU A 289 7.72 15.29 6.94
CA LEU A 289 9.11 15.59 7.30
C LEU A 289 10.14 14.64 6.62
N GLY A 290 9.70 13.78 5.70
CA GLY A 290 10.58 13.16 4.71
C GLY A 290 11.05 11.74 5.00
N ASN A 291 10.46 11.03 5.97
CA ASN A 291 10.72 9.59 6.10
C ASN A 291 9.58 8.79 5.44
N ALA A 292 9.91 7.92 4.48
CA ALA A 292 8.91 7.15 3.70
C ALA A 292 8.02 6.25 4.57
N VAL A 293 8.51 5.87 5.76
CA VAL A 293 7.76 5.06 6.74
C VAL A 293 6.88 5.92 7.66
N GLY A 294 7.12 7.23 7.74
CA GLY A 294 6.38 8.11 8.66
C GLY A 294 6.74 7.92 10.13
N ARG A 295 7.96 7.45 10.44
CA ARG A 295 8.47 7.32 11.82
C ARG A 295 9.38 8.45 12.30
N GLY A 296 9.77 9.36 11.41
CA GLY A 296 10.81 10.36 11.67
C GLY A 296 12.20 9.72 11.80
N SER A 297 13.27 10.47 11.51
CA SER A 297 14.62 9.99 11.84
C SER A 297 14.86 10.17 13.33
N SER A 298 15.75 9.37 13.93
CA SER A 298 16.14 9.52 15.34
C SER A 298 16.55 10.97 15.70
N ARG A 299 17.29 11.63 14.80
CA ARG A 299 17.68 13.04 14.96
C ARG A 299 16.48 13.99 15.00
N TRP A 300 15.53 13.83 14.09
CA TRP A 300 14.33 14.67 14.05
C TRP A 300 13.44 14.44 15.26
N ARG A 301 13.32 13.20 15.74
CA ARG A 301 12.60 12.88 16.97
C ARG A 301 13.23 13.55 18.18
N TYR A 302 14.56 13.47 18.32
CA TYR A 302 15.28 14.15 19.39
C TYR A 302 15.06 15.67 19.36
N LEU A 303 15.21 16.28 18.18
CA LEU A 303 14.99 17.72 18.01
C LEU A 303 13.55 18.12 18.38
N LEU A 304 12.55 17.38 17.87
CA LEU A 304 11.15 17.65 18.15
C LEU A 304 10.83 17.48 19.65
N GLY A 305 11.41 16.46 20.28
CA GLY A 305 11.30 16.22 21.72
C GLY A 305 11.91 17.35 22.54
N ALA A 306 13.10 17.84 22.16
CA ALA A 306 13.76 18.97 22.82
C ALA A 306 12.97 20.28 22.69
N ILE A 307 12.39 20.54 21.52
CA ILE A 307 11.50 21.69 21.29
C ILE A 307 10.24 21.55 22.15
N GLY A 308 9.59 20.38 22.12
CA GLY A 308 8.40 20.10 22.92
C GLY A 308 8.65 20.27 24.41
N PHE A 309 9.77 19.74 24.91
CA PHE A 309 10.18 19.88 26.30
C PHE A 309 10.41 21.35 26.70
N THR A 310 11.09 22.13 25.86
CA THR A 310 11.34 23.56 26.12
C THR A 310 10.03 24.36 26.16
N ILE A 311 9.15 24.17 25.17
CA ILE A 311 7.85 24.86 25.10
C ILE A 311 6.97 24.49 26.30
N MET A 312 6.96 23.20 26.67
CA MET A 312 6.20 22.69 27.80
C MET A 312 6.74 23.21 29.14
N GLY A 313 8.06 23.22 29.31
CA GLY A 313 8.71 23.56 30.58
C GLY A 313 8.67 25.04 30.93
N LEU A 314 8.67 25.93 29.92
CA LEU A 314 8.70 27.38 30.13
C LEU A 314 7.53 27.88 31.01
N PRO A 315 6.25 27.54 30.76
CA PRO A 315 5.14 27.88 31.64
C PRO A 315 5.29 27.43 33.09
N PHE A 316 5.81 26.21 33.33
CA PHE A 316 6.03 25.73 34.70
C PHE A 316 7.08 26.56 35.43
N VAL A 317 8.15 26.98 34.74
CA VAL A 317 9.18 27.85 35.30
C VAL A 317 8.61 29.23 35.63
N LEU A 318 7.78 29.79 34.74
CA LEU A 318 7.13 31.09 34.96
C LEU A 318 6.17 31.05 36.17
N ILE A 319 5.31 30.03 36.25
CA ILE A 319 4.41 29.81 37.39
C ILE A 319 5.19 29.64 38.70
N ALA A 320 6.28 28.86 38.68
CA ALA A 320 7.13 28.67 39.86
C ALA A 320 7.82 29.98 40.29
N TYR A 321 8.28 30.78 39.34
CA TYR A 321 8.86 32.09 39.60
C TYR A 321 7.82 33.05 40.20
N GLU A 322 6.60 33.10 39.65
CA GLU A 322 5.51 33.91 40.21
C GLU A 322 5.13 33.48 41.63
N ALA A 323 5.05 32.17 41.90
CA ALA A 323 4.81 31.65 43.25
C ALA A 323 5.91 32.11 44.23
N PHE A 324 7.17 31.99 43.82
CA PHE A 324 8.30 32.40 44.64
C PHE A 324 8.28 33.91 44.92
N ALA A 325 7.94 34.73 43.92
CA ALA A 325 7.83 36.18 44.06
C ALA A 325 6.71 36.63 45.02
N ARG A 326 5.68 35.79 45.26
CA ARG A 326 4.59 36.05 46.23
C ARG A 326 4.93 35.62 47.67
N TRP A 327 6.04 34.92 47.88
CA TRP A 327 6.42 34.46 49.21
C TRP A 327 6.65 35.60 50.23
N PRO A 328 7.32 36.72 49.87
CA PRO A 328 7.52 37.82 50.81
C PRO A 328 6.21 38.44 51.31
N THR A 329 5.23 38.63 50.42
CA THR A 329 3.93 39.18 50.83
C THR A 329 3.18 38.23 51.75
N ALA A 330 3.27 36.92 51.53
CA ALA A 330 2.70 35.92 52.44
C ALA A 330 3.35 35.96 53.84
N LEU A 331 4.67 36.19 53.92
CA LEU A 331 5.37 36.34 55.21
C LEU A 331 4.94 37.62 55.95
N GLU A 332 4.80 38.75 55.26
CA GLU A 332 4.29 40.00 55.86
C GLU A 332 2.86 39.85 56.41
N TYR A 333 2.00 39.08 55.73
CA TYR A 333 0.66 38.76 56.23
C TYR A 333 0.70 37.89 57.51
N LEU A 334 1.67 36.98 57.63
CA LEU A 334 1.83 36.18 58.83
C LEU A 334 2.34 37.05 60.00
N GLU A 335 3.33 37.92 59.76
CA GLU A 335 3.87 38.83 60.79
C GLU A 335 2.84 39.84 61.32
N THR A 336 1.83 40.20 60.53
CA THR A 336 0.79 41.15 60.96
C THR A 336 -0.39 40.49 61.68
N THR A 337 -0.55 39.17 61.55
CA THR A 337 -1.69 38.43 62.13
C THR A 337 -1.35 37.78 63.47
N PHE A 338 -0.07 37.56 63.76
CA PHE A 338 0.45 37.01 65.02
C PHE A 338 1.13 38.10 65.84
#